data_AF-A0A7S3XWE3-F1
#
_entry.id   AF-A0A7S3XWE3-F1
#
_cell.length_a   1.000
_cell.length_b   1.000
_cell.length_c   1.000
_cell.angle_alpha   90.00
_cell.angle_beta   90.00
_cell.angle_gamma   90.00
#
_symmetry.space_group_name_H-M   'P 1'
#
loop_
_entity.id
_entity.type
_entity.pdbx_description
1 polymer ?
#
loop_
_entity_poly.entity_id
_entity_poly.type
_entity_poly.pdbx_seq_one_letter_code
_entity_poly.pdbx_strand_id
1 'polypeptide(L)'
;MICFQFPDPWHRQTHRRRRIIQPGLVAALAGTLRAGARVYLAADYRELALEMRAAFAARPDAFRPVLEHELTEGGNPDKDNGGISTTITPTTAGWKVPGFLKMVLVILLTLAVIYEKHAIFTTVLGAGVAFILTKKVMSLAVSPKGQQGGIMDRMHNEGWLTTNPIGVPSERDVVCETVGRVPYRCMFEKI
;
A
#
# COMPACT_ATOMS: atom_id res chain seq x y z
N MET A 1 -10.87 8.48 21.26
CA MET A 1 -9.91 8.10 20.20
C MET A 1 -9.84 9.25 19.21
N ILE A 2 -8.64 9.62 18.75
CA ILE A 2 -8.43 10.60 17.68
C ILE A 2 -7.95 9.88 16.43
N CYS A 3 -8.43 10.28 15.24
CA CYS A 3 -8.05 9.66 13.98
C CYS A 3 -7.48 10.73 13.02
N PHE A 4 -6.30 10.47 12.47
CA PHE A 4 -5.75 11.21 11.34
C PHE A 4 -5.76 10.31 10.11
N GLN A 5 -6.67 10.60 9.18
CA GLN A 5 -6.89 9.75 8.02
C GLN A 5 -6.52 10.52 6.75
N PHE A 6 -5.57 9.97 6.00
CA PHE A 6 -5.13 10.43 4.69
C PHE A 6 -4.88 11.95 4.61
N PRO A 7 -4.13 12.56 5.55
CA PRO A 7 -3.82 13.97 5.48
C PRO A 7 -2.99 14.28 4.24
N ASP A 8 -3.06 15.52 3.74
CA ASP A 8 -2.33 15.91 2.53
C ASP A 8 -0.82 15.63 2.67
N PRO A 9 -0.22 14.89 1.72
CA PRO A 9 1.16 14.42 1.86
C PRO A 9 2.19 15.54 1.66
N TRP A 10 1.85 16.61 0.94
CA TRP A 10 2.76 17.72 0.61
C TRP A 10 4.15 17.23 0.15
N HIS A 11 4.22 16.62 -1.04
CA HIS A 11 5.45 15.95 -1.54
C HIS A 11 6.68 16.87 -1.65
N ARG A 12 6.47 18.17 -1.90
CA ARG A 12 7.58 19.14 -2.03
C ARG A 12 8.17 19.46 -0.66
N GLN A 13 9.50 19.47 -0.57
CA GLN A 13 10.21 19.76 0.68
C GLN A 13 9.82 21.12 1.29
N THR A 14 9.59 22.12 0.44
CA THR A 14 9.12 23.47 0.82
C THR A 14 7.76 23.45 1.53
N HIS A 15 6.92 22.44 1.28
CA HIS A 15 5.57 22.33 1.83
C HIS A 15 5.47 21.35 3.01
N ARG A 16 6.56 20.71 3.43
CA ARG A 16 6.53 19.78 4.58
C ARG A 16 6.03 20.44 5.86
N ARG A 17 6.28 21.74 6.03
CA ARG A 17 5.74 22.56 7.14
C ARG A 17 4.21 22.72 7.14
N ARG A 18 3.51 22.27 6.10
CA ARG A 18 2.03 22.25 6.03
C ARG A 18 1.43 20.92 6.45
N ARG A 19 2.26 19.89 6.67
CA ARG A 19 1.78 18.60 7.19
C ARG A 19 1.20 18.82 8.59
N ILE A 20 0.03 18.23 8.83
CA ILE A 20 -0.70 18.39 10.09
C ILE A 20 0.05 17.75 11.27
N ILE A 21 0.62 16.56 11.07
CA ILE A 21 1.39 15.87 12.10
C ILE A 21 2.78 16.47 12.18
N GLN A 22 2.97 17.33 13.18
CA GLN A 22 4.25 17.93 13.53
C GLN A 22 4.55 17.67 15.00
N PRO A 23 5.83 17.78 15.43
CA PRO A 23 6.19 17.60 16.83
C PRO A 23 5.39 18.47 17.81
N GLY A 24 5.06 19.71 17.41
CA GLY A 24 4.23 20.60 18.23
C GLY A 24 2.81 20.08 18.45
N LEU A 25 2.18 19.50 17.43
CA LEU A 25 0.86 18.87 17.57
C LEU A 25 0.94 17.65 18.49
N VAL A 26 1.95 16.79 18.31
CA VAL A 26 2.14 15.60 19.16
C VAL A 26 2.36 16.00 20.62
N ALA A 27 3.12 17.06 20.88
CA ALA A 27 3.31 17.60 22.23
C ALA A 27 2.00 18.13 22.84
N ALA A 28 1.20 18.86 22.06
CA ALA A 28 -0.11 19.34 22.51
C ALA A 28 -1.07 18.18 22.82
N LEU A 29 -1.10 17.14 21.97
CA LEU A 29 -1.86 15.93 22.21
C LEU A 29 -1.38 15.21 23.47
N ALA A 30 -0.06 15.13 23.71
CA ALA A 30 0.49 14.51 24.92
C ALA A 30 0.02 15.21 26.20
N GLY A 31 -0.11 16.55 26.19
CA GLY A 31 -0.59 17.32 27.33
C GLY A 31 -2.11 17.34 27.50
N THR A 32 -2.87 17.07 26.43
CA THR A 32 -4.34 17.20 26.42
C THR A 32 -5.05 15.86 26.57
N LEU A 33 -4.49 14.77 26.03
CA LEU A 33 -5.12 13.46 26.04
C LEU A 33 -5.02 12.78 27.41
N ARG A 34 -6.12 12.16 27.83
CA ARG A 34 -6.15 11.26 28.98
C ARG A 34 -5.30 10.01 28.72
N ALA A 35 -4.64 9.47 29.75
CA ALA A 35 -4.06 8.13 29.72
C ALA A 35 -5.07 7.07 29.22
N GLY A 36 -4.59 6.16 28.37
CA GLY A 36 -5.38 5.18 27.62
C GLY A 36 -6.04 5.72 26.35
N ALA A 37 -5.95 7.03 26.05
CA ALA A 37 -6.50 7.56 24.80
C ALA A 37 -5.70 7.06 23.59
N ARG A 38 -6.43 6.54 22.59
CA ARG A 38 -5.83 6.03 21.34
C ARG A 38 -5.80 7.08 20.23
N VAL A 39 -4.72 7.06 19.45
CA VAL A 39 -4.49 7.88 18.26
C VAL A 39 -4.26 6.95 17.07
N TYR A 40 -5.19 6.98 16.12
CA TYR A 40 -5.13 6.22 14.88
C TYR A 40 -4.57 7.07 13.75
N LEU A 41 -3.62 6.53 13.00
CA LEU A 41 -2.94 7.19 11.89
C LEU A 41 -3.07 6.32 10.64
N ALA A 42 -3.58 6.90 9.55
CA ALA A 42 -3.65 6.24 8.24
C ALA A 42 -3.15 7.19 7.15
N ALA A 43 -2.30 6.68 6.25
CA ALA A 43 -1.80 7.44 5.09
C ALA A 43 -1.55 6.51 3.88
N ASP A 44 -1.75 7.04 2.68
CA ASP A 44 -1.48 6.35 1.41
C ASP A 44 -0.07 6.63 0.85
N TYR A 45 0.69 7.53 1.50
CA TYR A 45 2.05 7.91 1.12
C TYR A 45 3.07 7.51 2.20
N ARG A 46 4.03 6.67 1.81
CA ARG A 46 4.99 6.04 2.74
C ARG A 46 5.81 7.03 3.56
N GLU A 47 6.37 8.08 2.94
CA GLU A 47 7.22 9.04 3.66
C GLU A 47 6.40 9.84 4.68
N LEU A 48 5.17 10.22 4.33
CA LEU A 48 4.26 10.88 5.27
C LEU A 48 3.95 9.93 6.43
N ALA A 49 3.61 8.68 6.15
CA ALA A 49 3.33 7.69 7.18
C ALA A 49 4.51 7.48 8.14
N LEU A 50 5.73 7.39 7.59
CA LEU A 50 6.96 7.27 8.38
C LEU A 50 7.20 8.49 9.26
N GLU A 51 7.02 9.70 8.73
CA GLU A 51 7.14 10.93 9.51
C GLU A 51 6.08 11.04 10.61
N MET A 52 4.83 10.67 10.30
CA MET A 52 3.75 10.62 11.29
C MET A 52 4.12 9.66 12.42
N ARG A 53 4.49 8.41 12.08
CA ARG A 53 4.89 7.40 13.07
C ARG A 53 6.11 7.84 13.88
N ALA A 54 7.12 8.42 13.23
CA ALA A 54 8.32 8.90 13.90
C ALA A 54 8.03 10.05 14.87
N ALA A 55 7.10 10.96 14.53
CA ALA A 55 6.72 12.07 15.40
C ALA A 55 6.14 11.59 16.74
N PHE A 56 5.31 10.54 16.72
CA PHE A 56 4.79 9.92 17.94
C PHE A 56 5.84 9.05 18.65
N ALA A 57 6.63 8.27 17.90
CA ALA A 57 7.70 7.44 18.46
C ALA A 57 8.81 8.25 19.13
N ALA A 58 9.00 9.52 18.76
CA ALA A 58 9.91 10.45 19.41
C ALA A 58 9.48 10.85 20.84
N ARG A 59 8.28 10.45 21.28
CA ARG A 59 7.72 10.72 22.61
C ARG A 59 7.32 9.42 23.34
N PRO A 60 8.29 8.52 23.62
CA PRO A 60 8.01 7.26 24.32
C PRO A 60 7.57 7.48 25.78
N ASP A 61 7.83 8.67 26.34
CA ASP A 61 7.32 9.13 27.63
C ASP A 61 5.79 9.32 27.63
N ALA A 62 5.21 9.65 26.47
CA ALA A 62 3.81 10.01 26.36
C ALA A 62 2.97 8.98 25.60
N PHE A 63 3.54 8.34 24.58
CA PHE A 63 2.82 7.44 23.68
C PHE A 63 3.57 6.11 23.50
N ARG A 64 2.83 5.00 23.58
CA ARG A 64 3.31 3.69 23.14
C ARG A 64 2.66 3.29 21.82
N PRO A 65 3.38 2.60 20.91
CA PRO A 65 2.74 1.97 19.76
C PRO A 65 1.84 0.82 20.24
N VAL A 66 0.70 0.64 19.59
CA VAL A 66 -0.21 -0.49 19.80
C VAL A 66 -0.02 -1.49 18.67
N LEU A 67 0.22 -2.75 19.03
CA LEU A 67 0.44 -3.82 18.06
C LEU A 67 -0.88 -4.46 17.61
N GLU A 68 -0.88 -5.10 16.44
CA GLU A 68 -2.09 -5.70 15.85
C GLU A 68 -2.76 -6.72 16.78
N HIS A 69 -1.99 -7.58 17.45
CA HIS A 69 -2.54 -8.62 18.33
C HIS A 69 -3.32 -8.04 19.53
N GLU A 70 -2.91 -6.86 20.03
CA GLU A 70 -3.61 -6.16 21.12
C GLU A 70 -4.97 -5.61 20.69
N LEU A 71 -5.20 -5.47 19.37
CA LEU A 71 -6.48 -4.97 18.82
C LEU A 71 -7.48 -6.12 18.65
N THR A 72 -6.98 -7.34 18.40
CA THR A 72 -7.81 -8.53 18.23
C THR A 72 -8.30 -9.14 19.54
N GLU A 73 -7.54 -8.99 20.63
CA GLU A 73 -7.88 -9.56 21.95
C GLU A 73 -9.13 -8.94 22.62
N GLY A 74 -9.62 -7.80 22.09
CA GLY A 74 -10.80 -7.09 22.63
C GLY A 74 -12.12 -7.27 21.86
N GLY A 75 -12.16 -8.11 20.82
CA GLY A 75 -13.31 -8.15 19.91
C GLY A 75 -13.57 -9.50 19.22
N ASN A 76 -14.52 -10.23 19.81
CA ASN A 76 -15.24 -11.41 19.30
C ASN A 76 -14.52 -12.78 19.38
N PRO A 77 -14.96 -13.68 20.28
CA PRO A 77 -14.45 -15.07 20.36
C PRO A 77 -14.81 -15.96 19.15
N ASP A 78 -15.63 -15.50 18.19
CA ASP A 78 -16.17 -16.37 17.12
C ASP A 78 -15.44 -16.25 15.76
N LYS A 79 -14.12 -16.01 15.73
CA LYS A 79 -13.33 -16.03 14.48
C LYS A 79 -12.10 -16.93 14.52
N ASP A 80 -12.25 -18.09 15.11
CA ASP A 80 -11.50 -19.27 14.75
C ASP A 80 -12.15 -19.96 13.54
N ASN A 81 -11.29 -20.20 12.52
CA ASN A 81 -11.41 -21.19 11.44
C ASN A 81 -11.80 -20.67 10.05
N GLY A 82 -10.77 -20.34 9.25
CA GLY A 82 -10.91 -20.26 7.80
C GLY A 82 -9.73 -19.75 6.97
N GLY A 83 -8.51 -19.71 7.49
CA GLY A 83 -7.32 -19.34 6.72
C GLY A 83 -6.11 -20.16 7.14
N ILE A 84 -5.88 -21.26 6.46
CA ILE A 84 -4.81 -22.22 6.73
C ILE A 84 -3.45 -21.49 6.74
N SER A 85 -2.76 -21.53 7.88
CA SER A 85 -1.32 -21.23 7.96
C SER A 85 -0.56 -22.38 7.30
N THR A 86 -0.47 -22.35 5.97
CA THR A 86 0.45 -23.22 5.25
C THR A 86 1.79 -22.50 5.18
N THR A 87 2.78 -23.05 5.88
CA THR A 87 4.20 -22.79 5.61
C THR A 87 4.50 -23.15 4.16
N ILE A 88 4.32 -22.20 3.24
CA ILE A 88 4.88 -22.29 1.89
C ILE A 88 6.17 -21.49 1.90
N THR A 89 7.28 -22.20 1.94
CA THR A 89 8.59 -21.67 1.55
C THR A 89 8.49 -21.13 0.12
N PRO A 90 8.74 -19.83 -0.14
CA PRO A 90 8.83 -19.36 -1.51
C PRO A 90 10.16 -19.83 -2.11
N THR A 91 10.11 -20.83 -2.99
CA THR A 91 11.15 -21.10 -3.97
C THR A 91 11.42 -19.81 -4.77
N THR A 92 12.65 -19.31 -4.69
CA THR A 92 13.16 -18.19 -5.47
C THR A 92 13.11 -18.51 -6.96
N ALA A 93 12.08 -18.03 -7.66
CA ALA A 93 12.07 -17.97 -9.12
C ALA A 93 12.23 -16.51 -9.57
N GLY A 94 13.46 -16.00 -9.50
CA GLY A 94 13.84 -14.75 -10.14
C GLY A 94 13.87 -14.93 -11.66
N TRP A 95 12.89 -14.40 -12.37
CA TRP A 95 12.89 -14.41 -13.83
C TRP A 95 13.92 -13.41 -14.37
N LYS A 96 15.10 -13.91 -14.76
CA LYS A 96 16.04 -13.19 -15.62
C LYS A 96 15.53 -13.29 -17.06
N VAL A 97 14.97 -12.19 -17.59
CA VAL A 97 14.71 -12.06 -19.03
C VAL A 97 16.06 -12.13 -19.78
N PRO A 98 16.29 -13.13 -20.65
CA PRO A 98 17.54 -13.25 -21.40
C PRO A 98 17.77 -12.02 -22.27
N GLY A 99 19.02 -11.54 -22.37
CA GLY A 99 19.36 -10.30 -23.08
C GLY A 99 18.84 -10.24 -24.53
N PHE A 100 18.73 -11.40 -25.19
CA PHE A 100 18.17 -11.52 -26.53
C PHE A 100 16.69 -11.07 -26.60
N LEU A 101 15.87 -11.35 -25.59
CA LEU A 101 14.45 -10.95 -25.58
C LEU A 101 14.28 -9.42 -25.43
N LYS A 102 15.17 -8.76 -24.69
CA LYS A 102 15.19 -7.29 -24.60
C LYS A 102 15.57 -6.66 -25.94
N MET A 103 16.50 -7.28 -26.67
CA MET A 103 16.91 -6.82 -28.00
C MET A 103 15.77 -6.99 -29.02
N VAL A 104 15.06 -8.11 -29.00
CA VAL A 104 13.89 -8.35 -29.86
C VAL A 104 12.77 -7.35 -29.57
N LEU A 105 12.53 -7.01 -28.30
CA LEU A 105 11.52 -6.02 -27.92
C LEU A 105 11.88 -4.60 -28.43
N VAL A 106 13.15 -4.21 -28.37
CA VAL A 106 13.64 -2.92 -28.91
C VAL A 106 13.54 -2.88 -30.44
N ILE A 107 13.84 -3.99 -31.13
CA ILE A 107 13.69 -4.08 -32.59
C ILE A 107 12.22 -3.97 -32.98
N LEU A 108 11.31 -4.65 -32.28
CA LEU A 108 9.87 -4.58 -32.54
C LEU A 108 9.29 -3.19 -32.28
N LEU A 109 9.74 -2.50 -31.22
CA LEU A 109 9.33 -1.12 -30.93
C LEU A 109 9.89 -0.14 -31.97
N THR A 110 11.14 -0.33 -32.40
CA THR A 110 11.75 0.51 -33.46
C THR A 110 11.05 0.29 -34.80
N LEU A 111 10.74 -0.95 -35.16
CA LEU A 111 9.97 -1.27 -36.36
C LEU A 111 8.57 -0.68 -36.28
N ALA A 112 7.88 -0.75 -35.14
CA ALA A 112 6.55 -0.14 -34.95
C ALA A 112 6.57 1.38 -35.18
N VAL A 113 7.62 2.09 -34.75
CA VAL A 113 7.81 3.53 -35.00
C VAL A 113 8.12 3.82 -36.48
N ILE A 114 8.86 2.92 -37.17
CA ILE A 114 9.12 3.04 -38.61
C ILE A 114 7.85 2.79 -39.44
N TYR A 115 6.99 1.86 -39.02
CA TYR A 115 5.74 1.52 -39.70
C TYR A 115 4.64 2.59 -39.56
N GLU A 116 4.73 3.48 -38.56
CA GLU A 116 3.77 4.59 -38.37
C GLU A 116 3.78 5.60 -39.54
N LYS A 117 4.80 5.57 -40.42
CA LYS A 117 4.90 6.44 -41.60
C LYS A 117 4.40 5.85 -42.93
N HIS A 118 3.92 4.61 -42.97
CA HIS A 118 3.36 4.01 -44.20
C HIS A 118 1.97 3.41 -43.97
N ALA A 119 0.95 4.26 -44.07
CA ALA A 119 -0.47 3.92 -43.96
C ALA A 119 -1.03 3.18 -45.20
N ILE A 120 -0.50 1.98 -45.51
CA ILE A 120 -1.05 1.15 -46.62
C ILE A 120 -1.34 -0.31 -46.20
N PHE A 121 -0.95 -0.77 -45.01
CA PHE A 121 -1.03 -2.20 -44.67
C PHE A 121 -2.16 -2.61 -43.68
N THR A 122 -3.33 -1.98 -43.75
CA THR A 122 -4.46 -2.32 -42.84
C THR A 122 -5.45 -3.36 -43.39
N THR A 123 -5.20 -3.98 -44.54
CA THR A 123 -6.18 -4.90 -45.16
C THR A 123 -5.95 -6.40 -44.87
N VAL A 124 -4.83 -6.82 -44.26
CA VAL A 124 -4.47 -8.26 -44.26
C VAL A 124 -4.39 -8.94 -42.88
N LEU A 125 -4.45 -8.25 -41.74
CA LEU A 125 -4.42 -8.94 -40.43
C LEU A 125 -5.77 -8.88 -39.72
N GLY A 126 -6.51 -9.98 -39.88
CA GLY A 126 -7.86 -10.20 -39.38
C GLY A 126 -8.04 -10.11 -37.86
N ALA A 127 -9.32 -10.07 -37.49
CA ALA A 127 -9.90 -9.87 -36.16
C ALA A 127 -9.29 -10.67 -34.98
N GLY A 128 -8.46 -11.68 -35.25
CA GLY A 128 -7.80 -12.50 -34.22
C GLY A 128 -6.75 -11.75 -33.39
N VAL A 129 -5.99 -10.81 -33.97
CA VAL A 129 -4.96 -10.08 -33.22
C VAL A 129 -5.56 -9.00 -32.32
N ALA A 130 -6.66 -8.37 -32.75
CA ALA A 130 -7.44 -7.45 -31.92
C ALA A 130 -8.07 -8.15 -30.70
N PHE A 131 -8.50 -9.42 -30.84
CA PHE A 131 -9.04 -10.21 -29.74
C PHE A 131 -7.97 -10.64 -28.72
N ILE A 132 -6.75 -10.96 -29.17
CA ILE A 132 -5.63 -11.28 -28.28
C ILE A 132 -5.14 -10.04 -27.53
N LEU A 133 -5.11 -8.87 -28.17
CA LEU A 133 -4.73 -7.60 -27.54
C LEU A 133 -5.74 -7.19 -26.46
N THR A 134 -7.05 -7.33 -26.71
CA THR A 134 -8.09 -7.00 -25.72
C THR A 134 -8.08 -7.96 -24.52
N LYS A 135 -7.89 -9.27 -24.73
CA LYS A 135 -7.73 -10.21 -23.61
C LYS A 135 -6.44 -9.99 -22.82
N LYS A 136 -5.33 -9.58 -23.46
CA LYS A 136 -4.08 -9.30 -22.75
C LYS A 136 -4.16 -8.01 -21.94
N VAL A 137 -4.83 -6.98 -22.45
CA VAL A 137 -5.07 -5.73 -21.71
C VAL A 137 -6.03 -5.95 -20.52
N MET A 138 -7.06 -6.80 -20.66
CA MET A 138 -7.89 -7.20 -19.51
C MET A 138 -7.17 -8.13 -18.52
N SER A 139 -6.24 -8.97 -18.97
CA SER A 139 -5.44 -9.84 -18.09
C SER A 139 -4.37 -9.08 -17.30
N LEU A 140 -4.01 -7.87 -17.70
CA LEU A 140 -3.10 -6.99 -16.95
C LEU A 140 -3.81 -6.22 -15.82
N ALA A 141 -5.14 -6.29 -15.72
CA ALA A 141 -5.93 -5.65 -14.67
C ALA A 141 -6.18 -6.55 -13.44
N VAL A 142 -5.71 -7.80 -13.45
CA VAL A 142 -5.78 -8.69 -12.27
C VAL A 142 -4.46 -8.60 -11.51
N SER A 143 -4.44 -7.75 -10.48
CA SER A 143 -3.38 -7.73 -9.47
C SER A 143 -3.28 -9.12 -8.82
N PRO A 144 -2.11 -9.78 -8.84
CA PRO A 144 -1.98 -11.12 -8.31
C PRO A 144 -2.08 -11.08 -6.78
N LYS A 145 -3.21 -11.56 -6.23
CA LYS A 145 -3.46 -11.68 -4.77
C LYS A 145 -2.30 -12.33 -3.99
N GLY A 146 -1.50 -13.19 -4.63
CA GLY A 146 -0.32 -13.82 -4.02
C GLY A 146 0.85 -12.86 -3.72
N GLN A 147 0.96 -11.72 -4.39
CA GLN A 147 1.98 -10.70 -4.09
C GLN A 147 1.57 -9.81 -2.90
N GLN A 148 0.26 -9.70 -2.64
CA GLN A 148 -0.30 -8.93 -1.52
C GLN A 148 0.03 -9.56 -0.16
N GLY A 149 0.00 -10.90 -0.05
CA GLY A 149 0.39 -11.61 1.18
C GLY A 149 1.80 -11.25 1.64
N GLY A 150 2.79 -11.31 0.74
CA GLY A 150 4.16 -10.95 1.08
C GLY A 150 4.38 -9.47 1.42
N ILE A 151 3.55 -8.56 0.89
CA ILE A 151 3.59 -7.13 1.28
C ILE A 151 3.01 -6.94 2.68
N MET A 152 1.89 -7.60 2.98
CA MET A 152 1.25 -7.53 4.30
C MET A 152 2.15 -8.12 5.39
N ASP A 153 2.79 -9.26 5.13
CA ASP A 153 3.75 -9.85 6.07
C ASP A 153 4.93 -8.91 6.35
N ARG A 154 5.46 -8.26 5.32
CA ARG A 154 6.52 -7.25 5.49
C ARG A 154 6.03 -6.07 6.32
N MET A 155 4.84 -5.56 6.03
CA MET A 155 4.26 -4.43 6.75
C MET A 155 4.01 -4.75 8.22
N HIS A 156 3.49 -5.94 8.49
CA HIS A 156 3.31 -6.44 9.85
C HIS A 156 4.65 -6.52 10.61
N ASN A 157 5.68 -7.07 9.97
CA ASN A 157 7.04 -7.14 10.54
C ASN A 157 7.67 -5.76 10.75
N GLU A 158 7.32 -4.77 9.93
CA GLU A 158 7.71 -3.37 10.12
C GLU A 158 6.91 -2.67 11.25
N GLY A 159 5.88 -3.32 11.82
CA GLY A 159 5.02 -2.77 12.87
C GLY A 159 3.89 -1.87 12.35
N TRP A 160 3.48 -2.05 11.09
CA TRP A 160 2.26 -1.45 10.55
C TRP A 160 1.06 -2.34 10.79
N LEU A 161 -0.11 -1.73 10.96
CA LEU A 161 -1.37 -2.46 11.04
C LEU A 161 -1.77 -2.92 9.64
N THR A 162 -2.05 -4.20 9.52
CA THR A 162 -2.51 -4.86 8.30
C THR A 162 -4.03 -4.78 8.18
N THR A 163 -4.74 -4.75 9.31
CA THR A 163 -6.20 -4.61 9.33
C THR A 163 -6.63 -3.20 9.70
N ASN A 164 -7.89 -2.86 9.40
CA ASN A 164 -8.49 -1.60 9.84
C ASN A 164 -9.13 -1.78 11.22
N PRO A 165 -8.56 -1.21 12.29
CA PRO A 165 -9.10 -1.37 13.64
C PRO A 165 -10.41 -0.62 13.89
N ILE A 166 -10.79 0.29 12.98
CA ILE A 166 -12.07 1.01 13.06
C ILE A 166 -13.22 0.13 12.54
N GLY A 167 -12.92 -0.93 11.78
CA GLY A 167 -13.91 -1.84 11.19
C GLY A 167 -14.64 -1.29 9.98
N VAL A 168 -14.85 0.03 9.90
CA VAL A 168 -15.45 0.71 8.73
C VAL A 168 -14.34 1.34 7.88
N PRO A 169 -14.11 0.89 6.63
CA PRO A 169 -13.13 1.50 5.75
C PRO A 169 -13.58 2.88 5.27
N SER A 170 -12.65 3.83 5.19
CA SER A 170 -12.91 5.12 4.55
C SER A 170 -12.95 4.98 3.02
N GLU A 171 -13.48 5.98 2.32
CA GLU A 171 -13.42 6.04 0.85
C GLU A 171 -11.99 5.87 0.34
N ARG A 172 -11.01 6.52 1.00
CA ARG A 172 -9.59 6.45 0.63
C ARG A 172 -8.98 5.07 0.89
N ASP A 173 -9.42 4.34 1.92
CA ASP A 173 -9.03 2.94 2.13
C ASP A 173 -9.50 2.07 0.96
N VAL A 174 -10.78 2.18 0.59
CA VAL A 174 -11.37 1.42 -0.53
C VAL A 174 -10.64 1.74 -1.85
N VAL A 175 -10.32 3.02 -2.09
CA VAL A 175 -9.57 3.44 -3.28
C VAL A 175 -8.15 2.85 -3.28
N CYS A 176 -7.44 2.86 -2.15
CA CYS A 176 -6.11 2.26 -2.07
C CYS A 176 -6.17 0.77 -2.43
N GLU A 177 -7.09 0.04 -1.82
CA GLU A 177 -7.26 -1.40 -2.02
C GLU A 177 -7.65 -1.73 -3.46
N THR A 178 -8.57 -0.96 -4.06
CA THR A 178 -9.00 -1.11 -5.45
C THR A 178 -7.86 -0.89 -6.45
N VAL A 179 -6.95 0.05 -6.15
CA VAL A 179 -5.77 0.35 -6.97
C VAL A 179 -4.61 -0.62 -6.67
N GLY A 180 -4.80 -1.58 -5.76
CA GLY A 180 -3.77 -2.55 -5.36
C GLY A 180 -2.67 -1.95 -4.48
N ARG A 181 -2.92 -0.80 -3.86
CA ARG A 181 -2.04 -0.17 -2.87
C ARG A 181 -2.49 -0.54 -1.46
N VAL A 182 -1.53 -0.70 -0.56
CA VAL A 182 -1.82 -0.93 0.86
C VAL A 182 -1.63 0.39 1.62
N PRO A 183 -2.65 0.89 2.32
CA PRO A 183 -2.50 2.08 3.15
C PRO A 183 -1.64 1.76 4.39
N TYR A 184 -0.80 2.70 4.78
CA TYR A 184 0.04 2.61 5.96
C TYR A 184 -0.77 3.02 7.18
N ARG A 185 -1.01 2.07 8.08
CA ARG A 185 -1.81 2.26 9.29
C ARG A 185 -0.97 2.02 10.53
N CYS A 186 -1.10 2.86 11.55
CA CYS A 186 -0.52 2.60 12.87
C CYS A 186 -1.39 3.22 13.97
N MET A 187 -1.25 2.69 15.17
CA MET A 187 -2.01 3.13 16.34
C MET A 187 -1.05 3.41 17.49
N PHE A 188 -1.30 4.50 18.22
CA PHE A 188 -0.61 4.85 19.45
C PHE A 188 -1.59 4.97 20.60
N GLU A 189 -1.15 4.64 21.81
CA GLU A 189 -1.91 4.79 23.03
C GLU A 189 -1.16 5.74 23.97
N LYS A 190 -1.89 6.71 24.53
CA LYS A 190 -1.37 7.63 25.54
C LYS A 190 -1.11 6.85 26.83
N ILE A 191 0.11 6.93 27.35
CA ILE A 191 0.50 6.36 28.66
C ILE A 191 0.08 7.30 29.79
#